data_AF-A0AAD8BXI1-F1
#
_entry.id   AF-A0AAD8BXI1-F1
#
_cell.length_a   1.000
_cell.length_b   1.000
_cell.length_c   1.000
_cell.angle_alpha   90.00
_cell.angle_beta   90.00
_cell.angle_gamma   90.00
#
_symmetry.space_group_name_H-M   'P 1'
#
loop_
_entity.id
_entity.type
_entity.pdbx_description
1 polymer ?
#
loop_
_entity_poly.entity_id
_entity_poly.type
_entity_poly.pdbx_seq_one_letter_code
_entity_poly.pdbx_strand_id
1 'polypeptide(L)'
;MDVEELLSFKPEKLTFDSKSKRNKDTEEEDYVRKKKRKNETNGSAILDRGQMTEEEKEKIRQMIEAEPDAEAMDETSFKKLLLQFEKRVYKNQEMRIKYPDLPEKFMESEIELNEIIHEMHVMATVPEYYQILVDLHCIQSLLQLIAHENTDVSIAVVDLLQELTDPDTLNENEDTAIILIDALLDGQVVAVLVNNLERLDENIKEEFEGVHNSLAIIENMSEFKPEMCLEAAQQGLLQWLLKRLRMKRPFDQNKLYASEILAILLQDSEENRQLLGELDGIDILLQQLASFKKHDPGSKDEVELMENLFNSMCSALAFPANRSRFLRGEGLQLMNLML
;
A
#
# COMPACT_ATOMS: atom_id res chain seq x y z
N MET A 1 -11.32 -14.85 43.05
CA MET A 1 -11.88 -13.51 42.80
C MET A 1 -13.20 -13.74 42.11
N ASP A 2 -14.28 -13.28 42.70
CA ASP A 2 -15.64 -13.62 42.29
C ASP A 2 -16.06 -12.73 41.10
N VAL A 3 -16.59 -13.35 40.05
CA VAL A 3 -16.84 -12.73 38.74
C VAL A 3 -18.02 -11.75 38.79
N GLU A 4 -18.86 -11.85 39.82
CA GLU A 4 -20.01 -10.95 40.05
C GLU A 4 -19.62 -9.54 40.49
N GLU A 5 -18.46 -9.33 41.14
CA GLU A 5 -18.03 -7.97 41.56
C GLU A 5 -17.56 -7.11 40.37
N LEU A 6 -16.97 -7.72 39.33
CA LEU A 6 -16.48 -7.01 38.15
C LEU A 6 -17.60 -6.52 37.20
N LEU A 7 -18.79 -7.13 37.27
CA LEU A 7 -19.94 -6.76 36.42
C LEU A 7 -20.79 -5.62 37.02
N SER A 8 -20.50 -5.19 38.25
CA SER A 8 -21.26 -4.15 38.96
C SER A 8 -20.62 -2.75 38.91
N PHE A 9 -19.42 -2.62 38.33
CA PHE A 9 -18.69 -1.36 38.30
C PHE A 9 -19.17 -0.43 37.17
N LYS A 10 -19.78 0.70 37.54
CA LYS A 10 -20.13 1.80 36.62
C LYS A 10 -19.34 3.05 37.00
N PRO A 11 -18.48 3.60 36.12
CA PRO A 11 -17.77 4.85 36.40
C PRO A 11 -18.71 6.07 36.33
N GLU A 12 -18.49 7.03 37.24
CA GLU A 12 -19.31 8.24 37.39
C GLU A 12 -19.27 9.16 36.16
N LYS A 13 -20.46 9.66 35.75
CA LYS A 13 -20.59 10.69 34.71
C LYS A 13 -20.45 12.08 35.32
N LEU A 14 -19.47 12.85 34.83
CA LEU A 14 -19.33 14.28 35.14
C LEU A 14 -20.50 15.07 34.54
N THR A 15 -21.33 15.67 35.38
CA THR A 15 -22.41 16.59 35.00
C THR A 15 -21.88 18.01 34.84
N PHE A 16 -21.98 18.59 33.64
CA PHE A 16 -21.80 20.02 33.44
C PHE A 16 -23.15 20.73 33.61
N ASP A 17 -23.25 21.55 34.66
CA ASP A 17 -24.44 22.35 34.94
C ASP A 17 -24.33 23.71 34.24
N SER A 18 -25.33 24.01 33.40
CA SER A 18 -25.41 25.23 32.61
C SER A 18 -26.34 26.23 33.27
N LYS A 19 -25.84 27.44 33.62
CA LYS A 19 -26.59 28.72 33.64
C LYS A 19 -25.72 29.90 34.10
N SER A 20 -25.44 30.84 33.19
CA SER A 20 -25.76 32.26 33.36
C SER A 20 -25.43 33.06 32.09
N LYS A 21 -26.43 33.80 31.60
CA LYS A 21 -26.34 34.76 30.49
C LYS A 21 -26.05 36.16 31.05
N ARG A 22 -25.13 36.91 30.43
CA ARG A 22 -25.36 38.20 29.73
C ARG A 22 -24.13 39.12 29.75
N ASN A 23 -23.79 39.58 28.53
CA ASN A 23 -23.39 40.94 28.11
C ASN A 23 -22.14 41.57 28.76
N LYS A 24 -21.32 42.34 28.07
CA LYS A 24 -21.02 42.64 26.66
C LYS A 24 -19.89 43.68 26.78
N ASP A 25 -18.94 43.66 25.85
CA ASP A 25 -18.09 44.81 25.49
C ASP A 25 -17.21 45.41 26.61
N THR A 26 -16.01 44.86 26.84
CA THR A 26 -14.78 45.60 27.22
C THR A 26 -13.57 44.68 27.45
N GLU A 27 -13.13 43.82 26.51
CA GLU A 27 -11.86 43.08 26.72
C GLU A 27 -11.02 42.85 25.44
N GLU A 28 -11.17 43.68 24.40
CA GLU A 28 -10.30 43.60 23.21
C GLU A 28 -9.04 44.49 23.28
N GLU A 29 -8.84 45.31 24.32
CA GLU A 29 -7.70 46.25 24.36
C GLU A 29 -6.54 45.83 25.29
N ASP A 30 -6.68 44.80 26.13
CA ASP A 30 -5.62 44.42 27.09
C ASP A 30 -4.74 43.21 26.67
N TYR A 31 -5.13 42.47 25.63
CA TYR A 31 -4.32 41.34 25.14
C TYR A 31 -3.17 41.74 24.21
N VAL A 32 -3.23 42.93 23.61
CA VAL A 32 -2.20 43.39 22.65
C VAL A 32 -1.04 44.13 23.34
N ARG A 33 -1.25 44.67 24.55
CA ARG A 33 -0.22 45.48 25.25
C ARG A 33 0.76 44.69 26.11
N LYS A 34 0.46 43.44 26.49
CA LYS A 34 1.39 42.57 27.22
C LYS A 34 2.39 41.80 26.34
N LYS A 35 2.20 41.76 25.02
CA LYS A 35 3.09 41.02 24.10
C LYS A 35 4.26 41.85 23.54
N LYS A 36 4.34 43.16 23.81
CA LYS A 36 5.35 44.06 23.22
C LYS A 36 6.43 44.59 24.18
N ARG A 37 6.58 44.01 25.37
CA ARG A 37 7.59 44.44 26.38
C ARG A 37 8.49 43.33 26.94
N LYS A 38 8.60 42.19 26.25
CA LYS A 38 9.52 41.09 26.58
C LYS A 38 10.36 40.61 25.39
N ASN A 39 10.58 41.47 24.39
CA ASN A 39 11.70 41.32 23.47
C ASN A 39 12.82 42.21 24.00
N GLU A 40 13.97 41.59 24.29
CA GLU A 40 15.25 42.15 24.79
C GLU A 40 15.60 41.69 26.21
N THR A 41 15.81 40.38 26.36
CA THR A 41 16.93 39.73 27.08
C THR A 41 16.59 38.25 27.29
N ASN A 42 17.59 37.38 27.09
CA ASN A 42 17.59 35.92 27.27
C ASN A 42 17.15 35.10 26.05
N GLY A 43 18.07 34.98 25.10
CA GLY A 43 18.21 33.77 24.30
C GLY A 43 18.78 32.63 25.14
N SER A 44 18.53 31.39 24.69
CA SER A 44 19.03 30.13 25.24
C SER A 44 18.34 29.60 26.51
N ALA A 45 17.10 29.14 26.39
CA ALA A 45 16.59 28.00 27.15
C ALA A 45 15.28 27.50 26.50
N ILE A 46 15.01 26.20 26.59
CA ILE A 46 13.88 25.45 25.99
C ILE A 46 14.20 24.87 24.59
N LEU A 47 15.33 24.16 24.51
CA LEU A 47 15.45 22.92 23.75
C LEU A 47 16.03 21.90 24.74
N ASP A 48 15.17 21.19 25.46
CA ASP A 48 15.58 19.99 26.18
C ASP A 48 14.42 19.00 26.19
N ARG A 49 14.13 18.47 24.99
CA ARG A 49 13.46 17.18 24.86
C ARG A 49 14.53 16.12 25.10
N GLY A 50 14.47 15.49 26.26
CA GLY A 50 15.11 14.21 26.61
C GLY A 50 16.42 13.90 25.90
N GLN A 51 17.53 14.46 26.39
CA GLN A 51 18.83 13.87 26.11
C GLN A 51 18.87 12.48 26.76
N MET A 52 18.82 11.44 25.94
CA MET A 52 19.16 10.09 26.37
C MET A 52 20.52 10.15 27.08
N THR A 53 20.58 9.60 28.28
CA THR A 53 21.82 9.55 29.06
C THR A 53 22.87 8.77 28.26
N GLU A 54 24.15 9.13 28.40
CA GLU A 54 25.23 8.40 27.72
C GLU A 54 25.21 6.90 28.10
N GLU A 55 24.70 6.54 29.28
CA GLU A 55 24.46 5.16 29.68
C GLU A 55 23.35 4.45 28.88
N GLU A 56 22.29 5.15 28.47
CA GLU A 56 21.24 4.60 27.61
C GLU A 56 21.72 4.43 26.18
N LYS A 57 22.50 5.38 25.65
CA LYS A 57 23.15 5.24 24.34
C LYS A 57 24.15 4.11 24.33
N GLU A 58 24.90 3.93 25.41
CA GLU A 58 25.87 2.85 25.56
C GLU A 58 25.20 1.49 25.72
N LYS A 59 24.07 1.42 26.45
CA LYS A 59 23.24 0.20 26.50
C LYS A 59 22.64 -0.16 25.15
N ILE A 60 22.20 0.81 24.36
CA ILE A 60 21.71 0.58 23.00
C ILE A 60 22.85 0.12 22.10
N ARG A 61 24.04 0.74 22.20
CA ARG A 61 25.25 0.27 21.49
C ARG A 61 25.61 -1.16 21.87
N GLN A 62 25.62 -1.48 23.15
CA GLN A 62 25.92 -2.84 23.63
C GLN A 62 24.83 -3.85 23.25
N MET A 63 23.57 -3.43 23.08
CA MET A 63 22.51 -4.30 22.57
C MET A 63 22.66 -4.56 21.07
N ILE A 64 23.07 -3.57 20.29
CA ILE A 64 23.35 -3.72 18.84
C ILE A 64 24.63 -4.55 18.62
N GLU A 65 25.67 -4.36 19.45
CA GLU A 65 26.92 -5.14 19.37
C GLU A 65 26.79 -6.56 19.96
N ALA A 66 25.75 -6.83 20.76
CA ALA A 66 25.47 -8.15 21.34
C ALA A 66 24.42 -8.95 20.57
N GLU A 67 23.79 -8.36 19.55
CA GLU A 67 23.13 -9.16 18.52
C GLU A 67 24.22 -9.92 17.79
N PRO A 68 24.21 -11.27 17.81
CA PRO A 68 25.08 -12.00 16.91
C PRO A 68 24.75 -11.53 15.49
N ASP A 69 25.77 -11.17 14.70
CA ASP A 69 25.62 -11.01 13.25
C ASP A 69 24.78 -12.21 12.80
N ALA A 70 23.55 -11.97 12.34
CA ALA A 70 22.72 -13.03 11.81
C ALA A 70 23.57 -13.71 10.74
N GLU A 71 23.82 -15.02 10.88
CA GLU A 71 24.63 -15.74 9.90
C GLU A 71 24.03 -15.48 8.52
N ALA A 72 24.78 -14.76 7.68
CA ALA A 72 24.31 -14.37 6.35
C ALA A 72 23.84 -15.63 5.62
N MET A 73 22.65 -15.56 5.02
CA MET A 73 22.05 -16.69 4.31
C MET A 73 23.02 -17.15 3.21
N ASP A 74 23.43 -18.41 3.27
CA ASP A 74 24.27 -19.02 2.25
C ASP A 74 23.43 -19.74 1.18
N GLU A 75 24.03 -20.03 0.03
CA GLU A 75 23.35 -20.71 -1.09
C GLU A 75 22.68 -22.04 -0.68
N THR A 76 23.26 -22.75 0.29
CA THR A 76 22.76 -24.05 0.76
C THR A 76 21.50 -23.89 1.62
N SER A 77 21.50 -22.93 2.55
CA SER A 77 20.34 -22.60 3.37
C SER A 77 19.22 -22.00 2.53
N PHE A 78 19.54 -21.14 1.55
CA PHE A 78 18.58 -20.61 0.57
C PHE A 78 17.85 -21.74 -0.16
N LYS A 79 18.60 -22.68 -0.78
CA LYS A 79 18.03 -23.86 -1.47
C LYS A 79 17.21 -24.76 -0.53
N LYS A 80 17.65 -24.92 0.71
CA LYS A 80 16.95 -25.73 1.70
C LYS A 80 15.60 -25.10 2.08
N LEU A 81 15.56 -23.79 2.24
CA LEU A 81 14.35 -23.04 2.56
C LEU A 81 13.33 -23.16 1.41
N LEU A 82 13.77 -23.00 0.16
CA LEU A 82 12.92 -23.24 -1.03
C LEU A 82 12.38 -24.67 -1.10
N LEU A 83 13.21 -25.67 -0.84
CA LEU A 83 12.76 -27.06 -0.80
C LEU A 83 11.72 -27.31 0.30
N GLN A 84 11.83 -26.62 1.44
CA GLN A 84 10.84 -26.69 2.52
C GLN A 84 9.54 -26.02 2.10
N PHE A 85 9.60 -24.83 1.50
CA PHE A 85 8.45 -24.14 0.92
C PHE A 85 7.68 -25.04 -0.06
N GLU A 86 8.34 -25.60 -1.06
CA GLU A 86 7.69 -26.47 -2.06
C GLU A 86 7.02 -27.71 -1.43
N LYS A 87 7.65 -28.29 -0.38
CA LYS A 87 7.03 -29.40 0.37
C LYS A 87 5.77 -28.97 1.10
N ARG A 88 5.74 -27.75 1.65
CA ARG A 88 4.57 -27.21 2.36
C ARG A 88 3.44 -26.87 1.40
N VAL A 89 3.76 -26.29 0.23
CA VAL A 89 2.80 -26.06 -0.86
C VAL A 89 2.14 -27.37 -1.28
N TYR A 90 2.95 -28.37 -1.61
CA TYR A 90 2.45 -29.68 -2.04
C TYR A 90 1.59 -30.35 -0.97
N LYS A 91 2.04 -30.35 0.30
CA LYS A 91 1.30 -30.94 1.42
C LYS A 91 -0.05 -30.25 1.64
N ASN A 92 -0.08 -28.91 1.62
CA ASN A 92 -1.33 -28.15 1.76
C ASN A 92 -2.29 -28.48 0.61
N GLN A 93 -1.80 -28.46 -0.63
CA GLN A 93 -2.60 -28.79 -1.81
C GLN A 93 -3.17 -30.22 -1.74
N GLU A 94 -2.36 -31.20 -1.36
CA GLU A 94 -2.81 -32.59 -1.18
C GLU A 94 -3.92 -32.68 -0.12
N MET A 95 -3.76 -32.00 1.02
CA MET A 95 -4.73 -32.03 2.11
C MET A 95 -6.04 -31.33 1.73
N ARG A 96 -5.99 -30.22 0.99
CA ARG A 96 -7.19 -29.53 0.46
C ARG A 96 -7.93 -30.39 -0.57
N ILE A 97 -7.21 -31.08 -1.45
CA ILE A 97 -7.82 -32.01 -2.42
C ILE A 97 -8.47 -33.21 -1.71
N LYS A 98 -7.83 -33.73 -0.66
CA LYS A 98 -8.30 -34.90 0.08
C LYS A 98 -9.49 -34.59 0.99
N TYR A 99 -9.57 -33.35 1.49
CA TYR A 99 -10.55 -32.92 2.48
C TYR A 99 -11.16 -31.54 2.13
N PRO A 100 -11.80 -31.37 0.97
CA PRO A 100 -12.22 -30.06 0.45
C PRO A 100 -13.19 -29.32 1.40
N ASP A 101 -14.12 -30.05 2.02
CA ASP A 101 -15.16 -29.48 2.88
C ASP A 101 -14.81 -29.56 4.38
N LEU A 102 -13.58 -29.92 4.75
CA LEU A 102 -13.16 -30.10 6.14
C LEU A 102 -11.91 -29.25 6.47
N PRO A 103 -12.08 -27.94 6.71
CA PRO A 103 -10.99 -27.02 7.04
C PRO A 103 -10.09 -27.50 8.18
N GLU A 104 -10.68 -28.10 9.21
CA GLU A 104 -9.95 -28.66 10.36
C GLU A 104 -8.87 -29.69 9.98
N LYS A 105 -8.99 -30.34 8.81
CA LYS A 105 -8.02 -31.33 8.35
C LYS A 105 -6.81 -30.73 7.65
N PHE A 106 -6.93 -29.58 7.01
CA PHE A 106 -5.83 -28.92 6.30
C PHE A 106 -5.32 -27.65 6.98
N MET A 107 -5.99 -27.19 8.04
CA MET A 107 -5.62 -25.98 8.80
C MET A 107 -4.17 -26.02 9.29
N GLU A 108 -3.69 -27.13 9.86
CA GLU A 108 -2.30 -27.25 10.31
C GLU A 108 -1.30 -27.11 9.15
N SER A 109 -1.59 -27.72 7.99
CA SER A 109 -0.75 -27.55 6.79
C SER A 109 -0.80 -26.15 6.21
N GLU A 110 -1.87 -25.40 6.45
CA GLU A 110 -2.03 -24.01 6.00
C GLU A 110 -1.26 -23.04 6.90
N ILE A 111 -1.29 -23.26 8.21
CA ILE A 111 -0.45 -22.53 9.17
C ILE A 111 1.04 -22.77 8.85
N GLU A 112 1.43 -24.05 8.68
CA GLU A 112 2.80 -24.40 8.29
C GLU A 112 3.21 -23.80 6.93
N LEU A 113 2.27 -23.59 6.00
CA LEU A 113 2.52 -22.93 4.72
C LEU A 113 2.70 -21.42 4.91
N ASN A 114 1.86 -20.80 5.73
CA ASN A 114 1.96 -19.37 6.01
C ASN A 114 3.26 -19.04 6.76
N GLU A 115 3.65 -19.85 7.74
CA GLU A 115 4.91 -19.70 8.48
C GLU A 115 6.13 -19.74 7.56
N ILE A 116 6.18 -20.71 6.62
CA ILE A 116 7.33 -20.82 5.71
C ILE A 116 7.39 -19.65 4.73
N ILE A 117 6.25 -19.06 4.32
CA ILE A 117 6.22 -17.86 3.47
C ILE A 117 6.83 -16.69 4.23
N HIS A 118 6.48 -16.49 5.50
CA HIS A 118 7.11 -15.44 6.32
C HIS A 118 8.60 -15.69 6.58
N GLU A 119 9.02 -16.95 6.74
CA GLU A 119 10.46 -17.28 6.85
C GLU A 119 11.23 -16.94 5.55
N MET A 120 10.56 -16.89 4.39
CA MET A 120 11.20 -16.55 3.11
C MET A 120 11.54 -15.06 2.96
N HIS A 121 11.00 -14.15 3.78
CA HIS A 121 11.32 -12.71 3.73
C HIS A 121 12.82 -12.44 3.87
N VAL A 122 13.55 -13.27 4.60
CA VAL A 122 15.02 -13.19 4.71
C VAL A 122 15.74 -13.29 3.35
N MET A 123 15.10 -13.87 2.33
CA MET A 123 15.67 -13.95 0.97
C MET A 123 15.85 -12.57 0.32
N ALA A 124 15.05 -11.57 0.71
CA ALA A 124 15.21 -10.19 0.22
C ALA A 124 16.54 -9.56 0.64
N THR A 125 17.24 -10.13 1.65
CA THR A 125 18.56 -9.67 2.10
C THR A 125 19.74 -10.22 1.29
N VAL A 126 19.48 -11.14 0.35
CA VAL A 126 20.50 -11.80 -0.48
C VAL A 126 20.04 -11.91 -1.95
N PRO A 127 19.81 -10.76 -2.63
CA PRO A 127 19.29 -10.73 -4.00
C PRO A 127 20.17 -11.44 -5.04
N GLU A 128 21.45 -11.69 -4.74
CA GLU A 128 22.36 -12.47 -5.59
C GLU A 128 21.91 -13.93 -5.82
N TYR A 129 21.00 -14.44 -4.98
CA TYR A 129 20.46 -15.79 -5.11
C TYR A 129 19.10 -15.85 -5.82
N TYR A 130 18.56 -14.74 -6.33
CA TYR A 130 17.26 -14.74 -7.02
C TYR A 130 17.23 -15.62 -8.29
N GLN A 131 18.37 -15.85 -8.95
CA GLN A 131 18.45 -16.84 -10.03
C GLN A 131 17.99 -18.24 -9.56
N ILE A 132 18.25 -18.60 -8.30
CA ILE A 132 17.86 -19.90 -7.73
C ILE A 132 16.34 -19.99 -7.54
N LEU A 133 15.66 -18.89 -7.21
CA LEU A 133 14.18 -18.84 -7.15
C LEU A 133 13.57 -19.21 -8.50
N VAL A 134 14.16 -18.67 -9.58
CA VAL A 134 13.69 -18.89 -10.95
C VAL A 134 14.04 -20.30 -11.44
N ASP A 135 15.28 -20.75 -11.23
CA ASP A 135 15.76 -22.07 -11.65
C ASP A 135 14.99 -23.23 -10.98
N LEU A 136 14.56 -23.02 -9.73
CA LEU A 136 13.77 -24.01 -8.98
C LEU A 136 12.26 -23.86 -9.17
N HIS A 137 11.82 -22.97 -10.07
CA HIS A 137 10.41 -22.71 -10.38
C HIS A 137 9.56 -22.25 -9.18
N CYS A 138 10.17 -21.62 -8.18
CA CYS A 138 9.45 -21.16 -6.99
C CYS A 138 8.55 -19.95 -7.30
N ILE A 139 8.89 -19.14 -8.31
CA ILE A 139 8.05 -18.03 -8.76
C ILE A 139 6.67 -18.53 -9.20
N GLN A 140 6.61 -19.65 -9.94
CA GLN A 140 5.34 -20.23 -10.38
C GLN A 140 4.49 -20.72 -9.21
N SER A 141 5.12 -21.29 -8.18
CA SER A 141 4.44 -21.70 -6.94
C SER A 141 3.89 -20.49 -6.18
N LEU A 142 4.67 -19.42 -6.03
CA LEU A 142 4.23 -18.17 -5.39
C LEU A 142 3.03 -17.56 -6.13
N LEU A 143 3.11 -17.44 -7.46
CA LEU A 143 2.01 -16.89 -8.26
C LEU A 143 0.73 -17.73 -8.13
N GLN A 144 0.82 -19.05 -8.01
CA GLN A 144 -0.35 -19.90 -7.76
C GLN A 144 -0.96 -19.64 -6.37
N LEU A 145 -0.14 -19.38 -5.36
CA LEU A 145 -0.60 -19.11 -3.99
C LEU A 145 -1.27 -17.74 -3.84
N ILE A 146 -0.99 -16.77 -4.71
CA ILE A 146 -1.76 -15.51 -4.74
C ILE A 146 -3.25 -15.79 -5.03
N ALA A 147 -3.57 -16.83 -5.80
CA ALA A 147 -4.94 -17.25 -6.07
C ALA A 147 -5.51 -18.24 -5.02
N HIS A 148 -4.80 -18.48 -3.92
CA HIS A 148 -5.18 -19.46 -2.90
C HIS A 148 -6.50 -19.10 -2.22
N GLU A 149 -7.38 -20.08 -1.96
CA GLU A 149 -8.74 -19.83 -1.44
C GLU A 149 -8.76 -19.10 -0.08
N ASN A 150 -7.80 -19.38 0.80
CA ASN A 150 -7.57 -18.57 2.01
C ASN A 150 -6.81 -17.28 1.64
N THR A 151 -7.41 -16.12 1.90
CA THR A 151 -6.84 -14.80 1.64
C THR A 151 -5.59 -14.53 2.48
N ASP A 152 -5.47 -15.08 3.69
CA ASP A 152 -4.28 -14.92 4.54
C ASP A 152 -3.01 -15.39 3.82
N VAL A 153 -3.06 -16.57 3.17
CA VAL A 153 -1.94 -17.12 2.40
C VAL A 153 -1.62 -16.23 1.20
N SER A 154 -2.65 -15.74 0.50
CA SER A 154 -2.43 -14.84 -0.65
C SER A 154 -1.79 -13.53 -0.23
N ILE A 155 -2.18 -12.97 0.92
CA ILE A 155 -1.65 -11.72 1.45
C ILE A 155 -0.20 -11.92 1.90
N ALA A 156 0.12 -13.03 2.56
CA ALA A 156 1.49 -13.36 2.92
C ALA A 156 2.43 -13.46 1.70
N VAL A 157 1.94 -14.01 0.59
CA VAL A 157 2.72 -14.05 -0.66
C VAL A 157 2.85 -12.68 -1.31
N VAL A 158 1.80 -11.86 -1.30
CA VAL A 158 1.86 -10.47 -1.79
C VAL A 158 2.86 -9.66 -0.96
N ASP A 159 2.86 -9.83 0.36
CA ASP A 159 3.82 -9.19 1.26
C ASP A 159 5.26 -9.62 0.95
N LEU A 160 5.52 -10.91 0.80
CA LEU A 160 6.83 -11.42 0.38
C LEU A 160 7.26 -10.84 -0.99
N LEU A 161 6.38 -10.83 -1.98
CA LEU A 161 6.70 -10.29 -3.30
C LEU A 161 6.97 -8.79 -3.27
N GLN A 162 6.29 -8.04 -2.40
CA GLN A 162 6.56 -6.62 -2.22
C GLN A 162 7.97 -6.39 -1.69
N GLU A 163 8.43 -7.17 -0.71
CA GLU A 163 9.80 -7.08 -0.20
C GLU A 163 10.84 -7.53 -1.24
N LEU A 164 10.59 -8.64 -1.95
CA LEU A 164 11.51 -9.14 -2.98
C LEU A 164 11.69 -8.17 -4.15
N THR A 165 10.67 -7.34 -4.39
CA THR A 165 10.67 -6.34 -5.47
C THR A 165 11.00 -4.94 -4.98
N ASP A 166 11.38 -4.74 -3.71
CA ASP A 166 11.73 -3.41 -3.20
C ASP A 166 12.83 -2.75 -4.04
N PRO A 167 12.72 -1.46 -4.42
CA PRO A 167 13.71 -0.80 -5.28
C PRO A 167 15.12 -0.81 -4.69
N ASP A 168 15.28 -0.67 -3.37
CA ASP A 168 16.59 -0.72 -2.74
C ASP A 168 17.19 -2.12 -2.90
N THR A 169 16.39 -3.18 -2.68
CA THR A 169 16.81 -4.59 -2.89
C THR A 169 17.14 -4.90 -4.35
N LEU A 170 16.31 -4.46 -5.31
CA LEU A 170 16.55 -4.72 -6.74
C LEU A 170 17.82 -4.04 -7.25
N ASN A 171 18.16 -2.87 -6.70
CA ASN A 171 19.36 -2.11 -7.07
C ASN A 171 20.66 -2.68 -6.49
N GLU A 172 20.60 -3.57 -5.49
CA GLU A 172 21.80 -4.25 -4.97
C GLU A 172 22.41 -5.23 -5.98
N ASN A 173 21.56 -5.88 -6.81
CA ASN A 173 22.01 -6.80 -7.85
C ASN A 173 21.08 -6.78 -9.07
N GLU A 174 21.32 -5.82 -9.98
CA GLU A 174 20.50 -5.61 -11.17
C GLU A 174 20.42 -6.85 -12.08
N ASP A 175 21.49 -7.63 -12.21
CA ASP A 175 21.53 -8.81 -13.09
C ASP A 175 20.50 -9.86 -12.65
N THR A 176 20.47 -10.20 -11.36
CA THR A 176 19.52 -11.17 -10.80
C THR A 176 18.13 -10.58 -10.60
N ALA A 177 18.01 -9.27 -10.37
CA ALA A 177 16.75 -8.55 -10.34
C ALA A 177 16.02 -8.65 -11.68
N ILE A 178 16.71 -8.43 -12.82
CA ILE A 178 16.12 -8.59 -14.16
C ILE A 178 15.54 -10.00 -14.33
N ILE A 179 16.26 -11.03 -13.90
CA ILE A 179 15.82 -12.43 -13.99
C ILE A 179 14.54 -12.68 -13.18
N LEU A 180 14.44 -12.13 -11.97
CA LEU A 180 13.24 -12.21 -11.14
C LEU A 180 12.05 -11.51 -11.81
N ILE A 181 12.24 -10.26 -12.24
CA ILE A 181 11.20 -9.42 -12.85
C ILE A 181 10.69 -10.07 -14.15
N ASP A 182 11.59 -10.57 -14.98
CA ASP A 182 11.23 -11.29 -16.21
C ASP A 182 10.41 -12.54 -15.89
N ALA A 183 10.80 -13.34 -14.89
CA ALA A 183 10.04 -14.52 -14.47
C ALA A 183 8.63 -14.18 -13.94
N LEU A 184 8.48 -13.05 -13.23
CA LEU A 184 7.18 -12.56 -12.75
C LEU A 184 6.29 -12.09 -13.91
N LEU A 185 6.86 -11.37 -14.88
CA LEU A 185 6.13 -10.91 -16.07
C LEU A 185 5.70 -12.08 -16.97
N ASP A 186 6.60 -13.05 -17.19
CA ASP A 186 6.29 -14.31 -17.90
C ASP A 186 5.15 -15.09 -17.21
N GLY A 187 5.10 -15.02 -15.88
CA GLY A 187 4.04 -15.58 -15.05
C GLY A 187 2.74 -14.76 -15.01
N GLN A 188 2.65 -13.65 -15.72
CA GLN A 188 1.50 -12.72 -15.73
C GLN A 188 1.14 -12.21 -14.32
N VAL A 189 2.15 -11.84 -13.51
CA VAL A 189 1.96 -11.39 -12.13
C VAL A 189 0.88 -10.30 -12.01
N VAL A 190 0.79 -9.37 -12.96
CA VAL A 190 -0.22 -8.30 -12.91
C VAL A 190 -1.64 -8.86 -13.00
N ALA A 191 -1.91 -9.75 -13.95
CA ALA A 191 -3.21 -10.40 -14.06
C ALA A 191 -3.55 -11.21 -12.80
N VAL A 192 -2.57 -11.90 -12.23
CA VAL A 192 -2.73 -12.69 -11.00
C VAL A 192 -3.06 -11.78 -9.80
N LEU A 193 -2.33 -10.67 -9.63
CA LEU A 193 -2.60 -9.67 -8.60
C LEU A 193 -3.98 -9.03 -8.77
N VAL A 194 -4.36 -8.63 -9.99
CA VAL A 194 -5.68 -8.04 -10.27
C VAL A 194 -6.82 -9.00 -9.92
N ASN A 195 -6.66 -10.29 -10.24
CA ASN A 195 -7.65 -11.30 -9.86
C ASN A 195 -7.76 -11.45 -8.33
N ASN A 196 -6.65 -11.35 -7.60
CA ASN A 196 -6.68 -11.36 -6.13
C ASN A 196 -7.33 -10.08 -5.58
N LEU A 197 -6.98 -8.91 -6.10
CA LEU A 197 -7.54 -7.61 -5.72
C LEU A 197 -9.07 -7.54 -5.89
N GLU A 198 -9.65 -8.29 -6.82
CA GLU A 198 -11.10 -8.35 -7.05
C GLU A 198 -11.88 -9.05 -5.92
N ARG A 199 -11.23 -9.91 -5.13
CA ARG A 199 -11.88 -10.66 -4.04
C ARG A 199 -11.56 -10.14 -2.63
N LEU A 200 -10.57 -9.25 -2.48
CA LEU A 200 -10.20 -8.68 -1.18
C LEU A 200 -11.26 -7.68 -0.67
N ASP A 201 -11.57 -7.76 0.61
CA ASP A 201 -12.45 -6.85 1.34
C ASP A 201 -11.64 -5.85 2.17
N GLU A 202 -11.48 -4.65 1.63
CA GLU A 202 -10.79 -3.51 2.28
C GLU A 202 -11.42 -3.01 3.60
N ASN A 203 -12.52 -3.61 4.08
CA ASN A 203 -13.00 -3.39 5.46
C ASN A 203 -12.22 -4.22 6.48
N ILE A 204 -11.47 -5.23 6.04
CA ILE A 204 -10.57 -6.05 6.85
C ILE A 204 -9.17 -5.43 6.75
N LYS A 205 -8.50 -5.23 7.89
CA LYS A 205 -7.24 -4.48 7.95
C LYS A 205 -6.13 -5.17 7.14
N GLU A 206 -6.03 -6.48 7.30
CA GLU A 206 -5.03 -7.33 6.67
C GLU A 206 -5.24 -7.36 5.14
N GLU A 207 -6.49 -7.42 4.68
CA GLU A 207 -6.80 -7.39 3.24
C GLU A 207 -6.64 -5.98 2.65
N PHE A 208 -6.88 -4.92 3.43
CA PHE A 208 -6.56 -3.54 3.06
C PHE A 208 -5.05 -3.36 2.82
N GLU A 209 -4.22 -3.92 3.71
CA GLU A 209 -2.76 -3.96 3.56
C GLU A 209 -2.36 -4.81 2.34
N GLY A 210 -3.02 -5.95 2.10
CA GLY A 210 -2.82 -6.75 0.88
C GLY A 210 -3.10 -5.99 -0.42
N VAL A 211 -4.12 -5.12 -0.45
CA VAL A 211 -4.36 -4.23 -1.60
C VAL A 211 -3.23 -3.21 -1.75
N HIS A 212 -2.77 -2.62 -0.65
CA HIS A 212 -1.67 -1.66 -0.65
C HIS A 212 -0.37 -2.28 -1.21
N ASN A 213 0.03 -3.43 -0.67
CA ASN A 213 1.24 -4.14 -1.09
C ASN A 213 1.15 -4.62 -2.55
N SER A 214 -0.06 -4.98 -3.03
CA SER A 214 -0.26 -5.30 -4.45
C SER A 214 0.03 -4.11 -5.36
N LEU A 215 -0.33 -2.89 -4.95
CA LEU A 215 -0.01 -1.67 -5.70
C LEU A 215 1.48 -1.33 -5.61
N ALA A 216 2.11 -1.58 -4.45
CA ALA A 216 3.56 -1.39 -4.27
C ALA A 216 4.38 -2.31 -5.18
N ILE A 217 4.01 -3.58 -5.34
CA ILE A 217 4.66 -4.46 -6.32
C ILE A 217 4.60 -3.85 -7.72
N ILE A 218 3.44 -3.33 -8.13
CA ILE A 218 3.28 -2.72 -9.45
C ILE A 218 4.14 -1.46 -9.59
N GLU A 219 4.17 -0.60 -8.56
CA GLU A 219 5.03 0.60 -8.55
C GLU A 219 6.50 0.20 -8.71
N ASN A 220 7.00 -0.66 -7.83
CA ASN A 220 8.38 -1.11 -7.81
C ASN A 220 8.81 -1.71 -9.16
N MET A 221 7.99 -2.61 -9.70
CA MET A 221 8.29 -3.22 -11.00
C MET A 221 8.22 -2.20 -12.15
N SER A 222 7.31 -1.21 -12.08
CA SER A 222 7.20 -0.16 -13.09
C SER A 222 8.35 0.86 -13.04
N GLU A 223 8.92 1.11 -11.87
CA GLU A 223 10.12 1.91 -11.71
C GLU A 223 11.33 1.19 -12.31
N PHE A 224 11.47 -0.11 -12.02
CA PHE A 224 12.57 -0.92 -12.52
C PHE A 224 12.46 -1.23 -14.02
N LYS A 225 11.25 -1.50 -14.52
CA LYS A 225 10.98 -1.92 -15.90
C LYS A 225 9.76 -1.20 -16.52
N PRO A 226 9.86 0.11 -16.84
CA PRO A 226 8.72 0.94 -17.27
C PRO A 226 7.93 0.41 -18.48
N GLU A 227 8.55 -0.38 -19.36
CA GLU A 227 7.89 -1.00 -20.50
C GLU A 227 6.74 -1.95 -20.11
N MET A 228 6.73 -2.48 -18.87
CA MET A 228 5.66 -3.36 -18.40
C MET A 228 4.31 -2.64 -18.29
N CYS A 229 4.30 -1.30 -18.15
CA CYS A 229 3.08 -0.51 -17.92
C CYS A 229 2.03 -0.70 -19.02
N LEU A 230 2.47 -0.91 -20.27
CA LEU A 230 1.58 -1.19 -21.39
C LEU A 230 0.81 -2.51 -21.19
N GLU A 231 1.55 -3.58 -20.91
CA GLU A 231 0.97 -4.90 -20.71
C GLU A 231 0.17 -4.99 -19.41
N ALA A 232 0.66 -4.35 -18.34
CA ALA A 232 -0.02 -4.27 -17.05
C ALA A 232 -1.44 -3.69 -17.18
N ALA A 233 -1.58 -2.59 -17.93
CA ALA A 233 -2.88 -1.98 -18.19
C ALA A 233 -3.83 -2.93 -18.94
N GLN A 234 -3.32 -3.67 -19.93
CA GLN A 234 -4.08 -4.65 -20.72
C GLN A 234 -4.46 -5.90 -19.93
N GLN A 235 -3.66 -6.27 -18.93
CA GLN A 235 -3.93 -7.37 -17.99
C GLN A 235 -5.03 -7.05 -16.96
N GLY A 236 -5.73 -5.92 -17.10
CA GLY A 236 -6.90 -5.56 -16.30
C GLY A 236 -6.63 -4.57 -15.18
N LEU A 237 -5.37 -4.21 -14.92
CA LEU A 237 -5.01 -3.27 -13.85
C LEU A 237 -5.69 -1.91 -14.06
N LEU A 238 -5.68 -1.38 -15.28
CA LEU A 238 -6.30 -0.09 -15.57
C LEU A 238 -7.82 -0.11 -15.30
N GLN A 239 -8.49 -1.22 -15.62
CA GLN A 239 -9.91 -1.39 -15.34
C GLN A 239 -10.17 -1.46 -13.83
N TRP A 240 -9.32 -2.16 -13.08
CA TRP A 240 -9.43 -2.24 -11.63
C TRP A 240 -9.22 -0.89 -10.95
N LEU A 241 -8.19 -0.13 -11.35
CA LEU A 241 -7.90 1.22 -10.81
C LEU A 241 -9.07 2.18 -11.04
N LEU A 242 -9.64 2.21 -12.26
CA LEU A 242 -10.81 3.03 -12.57
C LEU A 242 -12.03 2.62 -11.73
N LYS A 243 -12.25 1.30 -11.54
CA LYS A 243 -13.31 0.79 -10.67
C LYS A 243 -13.10 1.24 -9.23
N ARG A 244 -11.87 1.11 -8.70
CA ARG A 244 -11.49 1.49 -7.33
C ARG A 244 -11.67 2.99 -7.07
N LEU A 245 -11.23 3.85 -7.98
CA LEU A 245 -11.39 5.30 -7.89
C LEU A 245 -12.87 5.71 -7.91
N ARG A 246 -13.71 5.03 -8.70
CA ARG A 246 -15.15 5.30 -8.80
C ARG A 246 -15.95 4.85 -7.57
N MET A 247 -15.41 3.98 -6.73
CA MET A 247 -16.15 3.45 -5.58
C MET A 247 -16.62 4.58 -4.67
N LYS A 248 -17.89 4.54 -4.28
CA LYS A 248 -18.49 5.52 -3.36
C LYS A 248 -18.10 5.20 -1.91
N ARG A 249 -16.81 5.30 -1.62
CA ARG A 249 -16.23 5.13 -0.29
C ARG A 249 -15.57 6.44 0.14
N PRO A 250 -15.38 6.67 1.46
CA PRO A 250 -14.55 7.76 1.95
C PRO A 250 -13.14 7.71 1.33
N PHE A 251 -12.44 8.84 1.40
CA PHE A 251 -11.02 8.87 1.10
C PHE A 251 -10.25 7.91 2.02
N ASP A 252 -9.29 7.19 1.46
CA ASP A 252 -8.36 6.30 2.14
C ASP A 252 -7.03 6.24 1.36
N GLN A 253 -6.00 5.65 1.96
CA GLN A 253 -4.65 5.60 1.37
C GLN A 253 -4.61 4.76 0.08
N ASN A 254 -5.39 3.68 -0.01
CA ASN A 254 -5.47 2.88 -1.23
C ASN A 254 -6.12 3.64 -2.40
N LYS A 255 -7.03 4.60 -2.13
CA LYS A 255 -7.57 5.50 -3.15
C LYS A 255 -6.53 6.48 -3.66
N LEU A 256 -5.72 7.04 -2.76
CA LEU A 256 -4.57 7.87 -3.13
C LEU A 256 -3.60 7.07 -3.99
N TYR A 257 -3.19 5.89 -3.51
CA TYR A 257 -2.21 5.06 -4.21
C TYR A 257 -2.71 4.61 -5.59
N ALA A 258 -4.00 4.23 -5.70
CA ALA A 258 -4.60 3.90 -7.00
C ALA A 258 -4.56 5.08 -8.00
N SER A 259 -4.56 6.32 -7.53
CA SER A 259 -4.42 7.50 -8.40
C SER A 259 -2.98 7.71 -8.89
N GLU A 260 -1.99 7.32 -8.10
CA GLU A 260 -0.56 7.39 -8.43
C GLU A 260 -0.23 6.31 -9.47
N ILE A 261 -0.61 5.05 -9.22
CA ILE A 261 -0.43 3.97 -10.19
C ILE A 261 -1.15 4.30 -11.51
N LEU A 262 -2.34 4.90 -11.46
CA LEU A 262 -3.03 5.35 -12.68
C LEU A 262 -2.20 6.41 -13.44
N ALA A 263 -1.60 7.38 -12.74
CA ALA A 263 -0.76 8.38 -13.36
C ALA A 263 0.49 7.75 -14.01
N ILE A 264 1.13 6.80 -13.34
CA ILE A 264 2.28 6.03 -13.84
C ILE A 264 1.90 5.28 -15.12
N LEU A 265 0.79 4.54 -15.14
CA LEU A 265 0.36 3.79 -16.32
C LEU A 265 0.09 4.67 -17.54
N LEU A 266 -0.33 5.92 -17.33
CA LEU A 266 -0.63 6.86 -18.42
C LEU A 266 0.61 7.67 -18.86
N GLN A 267 1.69 7.63 -18.08
CA GLN A 267 2.92 8.34 -18.39
C GLN A 267 3.51 7.76 -19.69
N ASP A 268 3.70 8.64 -20.66
CA ASP A 268 4.33 8.33 -21.96
C ASP A 268 3.79 7.13 -22.75
N SER A 269 2.57 6.65 -22.46
CA SER A 269 1.89 5.57 -23.20
C SER A 269 0.63 6.05 -23.91
N GLU A 270 0.65 6.08 -25.25
CA GLU A 270 -0.53 6.45 -26.05
C GLU A 270 -1.62 5.37 -25.98
N GLU A 271 -1.22 4.11 -26.00
CA GLU A 271 -2.08 2.94 -25.94
C GLU A 271 -2.86 2.89 -24.62
N ASN A 272 -2.21 3.18 -23.48
CA ASN A 272 -2.89 3.23 -22.19
C ASN A 272 -3.86 4.42 -22.11
N ARG A 273 -3.53 5.56 -22.73
CA ARG A 273 -4.47 6.69 -22.85
C ARG A 273 -5.67 6.34 -23.72
N GLN A 274 -5.47 5.60 -24.80
CA GLN A 274 -6.55 5.10 -25.64
C GLN A 274 -7.45 4.14 -24.83
N LEU A 275 -6.86 3.15 -24.17
CA LEU A 275 -7.57 2.16 -23.37
C LEU A 275 -8.35 2.81 -22.22
N LEU A 276 -7.78 3.78 -21.52
CA LEU A 276 -8.48 4.57 -20.49
C LEU A 276 -9.73 5.22 -21.08
N GLY A 277 -9.61 5.81 -22.27
CA GLY A 277 -10.74 6.35 -22.99
C GLY A 277 -11.82 5.31 -23.20
N GLU A 278 -11.47 4.16 -23.77
CA GLU A 278 -12.37 3.03 -24.08
C GLU A 278 -13.09 2.47 -22.86
N LEU A 279 -12.48 2.55 -21.68
CA LEU A 279 -13.03 2.12 -20.39
C LEU A 279 -13.88 3.21 -19.69
N ASP A 280 -14.34 4.23 -20.41
CA ASP A 280 -15.06 5.40 -19.88
C ASP A 280 -14.28 6.15 -18.78
N GLY A 281 -12.95 6.03 -18.76
CA GLY A 281 -12.09 6.59 -17.73
C GLY A 281 -12.14 8.11 -17.66
N ILE A 282 -12.39 8.80 -18.78
CA ILE A 282 -12.55 10.26 -18.82
C ILE A 282 -13.73 10.71 -17.95
N ASP A 283 -14.88 10.02 -18.05
CA ASP A 283 -16.06 10.36 -17.25
C ASP A 283 -15.82 10.04 -15.77
N ILE A 284 -15.09 8.96 -15.46
CA ILE A 284 -14.71 8.60 -14.09
C ILE A 284 -13.82 9.68 -13.47
N LEU A 285 -12.77 10.10 -14.18
CA LEU A 285 -11.86 11.16 -13.72
C LEU A 285 -12.61 12.49 -13.52
N LEU A 286 -13.49 12.87 -14.45
CA LEU A 286 -14.33 14.07 -14.30
C LEU A 286 -15.24 13.99 -13.07
N GLN A 287 -15.85 12.83 -12.82
CA GLN A 287 -16.67 12.63 -11.62
C GLN A 287 -15.87 12.72 -10.32
N GLN A 288 -14.65 12.18 -10.29
CA GLN A 288 -13.76 12.30 -9.13
C GLN A 288 -13.31 13.74 -8.93
N LEU A 289 -12.86 14.44 -9.97
CA LEU A 289 -12.49 15.84 -9.87
C LEU A 289 -13.67 16.71 -9.42
N ALA A 290 -14.90 16.40 -9.86
CA ALA A 290 -16.09 17.17 -9.51
C ALA A 290 -16.44 17.20 -8.02
N SER A 291 -15.88 16.33 -7.17
CA SER A 291 -16.03 16.46 -5.71
C SER A 291 -15.34 17.70 -5.15
N PHE A 292 -14.27 18.17 -5.79
CA PHE A 292 -13.45 19.30 -5.35
C PHE A 292 -13.94 20.66 -5.88
N LYS A 293 -15.01 20.71 -6.68
CA LYS A 293 -15.46 21.96 -7.33
C LYS A 293 -16.05 23.02 -6.40
N LYS A 294 -16.42 22.65 -5.17
CA LYS A 294 -17.07 23.56 -4.18
C LYS A 294 -16.28 23.69 -2.88
N HIS A 295 -15.38 22.75 -2.63
CA HIS A 295 -14.65 22.61 -1.37
C HIS A 295 -13.24 22.18 -1.72
N ASP A 296 -12.27 22.86 -1.11
CA ASP A 296 -10.87 22.45 -1.20
C ASP A 296 -10.67 21.10 -0.50
N PRO A 297 -9.66 20.31 -0.91
CA PRO A 297 -9.23 19.12 -0.19
C PRO A 297 -9.01 19.37 1.31
N GLY A 298 -9.41 18.43 2.16
CA GLY A 298 -9.35 18.55 3.61
C GLY A 298 -7.98 18.20 4.23
N SER A 299 -7.12 17.50 3.48
CA SER A 299 -5.78 17.06 3.91
C SER A 299 -4.76 17.22 2.77
N LYS A 300 -3.47 17.07 3.08
CA LYS A 300 -2.41 17.04 2.06
C LYS A 300 -2.59 15.85 1.12
N ASP A 301 -2.91 14.69 1.66
CA ASP A 301 -3.15 13.46 0.91
C ASP A 301 -4.33 13.61 -0.07
N GLU A 302 -5.39 14.35 0.30
CA GLU A 302 -6.47 14.66 -0.64
C GLU A 302 -6.07 15.68 -1.71
N VAL A 303 -5.13 16.60 -1.40
CA VAL A 303 -4.53 17.49 -2.42
C VAL A 303 -3.74 16.65 -3.42
N GLU A 304 -2.92 15.72 -2.94
CA GLU A 304 -2.11 14.83 -3.77
C GLU A 304 -2.99 13.94 -4.66
N LEU A 305 -4.06 13.35 -4.12
CA LEU A 305 -5.07 12.64 -4.91
C LEU A 305 -5.64 13.53 -6.02
N MET A 306 -6.01 14.77 -5.71
CA MET A 306 -6.53 15.70 -6.71
C MET A 306 -5.49 16.01 -7.80
N GLU A 307 -4.23 16.24 -7.42
CA GLU A 307 -3.12 16.48 -8.36
C GLU A 307 -2.88 15.27 -9.26
N ASN A 308 -2.87 14.06 -8.71
CA ASN A 308 -2.73 12.81 -9.46
C ASN A 308 -3.86 12.59 -10.48
N LEU A 309 -5.10 12.93 -10.10
CA LEU A 309 -6.26 12.90 -11.00
C LEU A 309 -6.13 13.94 -12.12
N PHE A 310 -5.61 15.13 -11.84
CA PHE A 310 -5.32 16.15 -12.86
C PHE A 310 -4.19 15.71 -13.78
N ASN A 311 -3.10 15.14 -13.26
CA ASN A 311 -2.00 14.58 -14.04
C ASN A 311 -2.51 13.49 -14.99
N SER A 312 -3.32 12.57 -14.48
CA SER A 312 -3.98 11.53 -15.26
C SER A 312 -4.88 12.11 -16.35
N MET A 313 -5.70 13.12 -16.03
CA MET A 313 -6.57 13.79 -17.01
C MET A 313 -5.76 14.49 -18.10
N CYS A 314 -4.72 15.25 -17.74
CA CYS A 314 -3.85 15.94 -18.68
C CYS A 314 -3.14 14.96 -19.61
N SER A 315 -2.60 13.87 -19.07
CA SER A 315 -2.00 12.79 -19.85
C SER A 315 -3.02 12.15 -20.80
N ALA A 316 -4.22 11.84 -20.31
CA ALA A 316 -5.28 11.27 -21.14
C ALA A 316 -5.70 12.19 -22.30
N LEU A 317 -5.72 13.51 -22.11
CA LEU A 317 -6.07 14.51 -23.12
C LEU A 317 -4.97 14.74 -24.18
N ALA A 318 -3.74 14.26 -23.93
CA ALA A 318 -2.70 14.21 -24.95
C ALA A 318 -3.12 13.33 -26.13
N PHE A 319 -3.93 12.28 -25.88
CA PHE A 319 -4.53 11.46 -26.93
C PHE A 319 -5.75 12.16 -27.57
N PRO A 320 -5.74 12.48 -28.89
CA PRO A 320 -6.77 13.32 -29.51
C PRO A 320 -8.21 12.81 -29.37
N ALA A 321 -8.43 11.49 -29.40
CA ALA A 321 -9.79 10.93 -29.30
C ALA A 321 -10.43 11.21 -27.93
N ASN A 322 -9.63 11.31 -26.87
CA ASN A 322 -10.12 11.59 -25.52
C ASN A 322 -10.61 13.02 -25.35
N ARG A 323 -10.15 13.97 -26.17
CA ARG A 323 -10.67 15.36 -26.16
C ARG A 323 -12.16 15.41 -26.49
N SER A 324 -12.61 14.55 -27.40
CA SER A 324 -14.03 14.41 -27.73
C SER A 324 -14.82 13.75 -26.60
N ARG A 325 -14.23 12.79 -25.88
CA ARG A 325 -14.83 12.20 -24.68
C ARG A 325 -14.98 13.26 -23.58
N PHE A 326 -13.93 14.03 -23.31
CA PHE A 326 -13.91 15.11 -22.33
C PHE A 326 -14.94 16.22 -22.63
N LEU A 327 -15.08 16.62 -23.89
CA LEU A 327 -16.10 17.60 -24.29
C LEU A 327 -17.52 17.06 -24.04
N ARG A 328 -17.77 15.78 -24.34
CA ARG A 328 -19.07 15.14 -24.08
C ARG A 328 -19.36 14.99 -22.59
N GLY A 329 -18.34 14.74 -21.77
CA GLY A 329 -18.43 14.67 -20.31
C GLY A 329 -18.57 16.03 -19.60
N GLU A 330 -18.78 17.13 -20.34
CA GLU A 330 -18.86 18.49 -19.80
C GLU A 330 -17.58 18.94 -19.07
N GLY A 331 -16.41 18.42 -19.47
CA GLY A 331 -15.15 18.71 -18.82
C GLY A 331 -14.79 20.20 -18.83
N LEU A 332 -15.08 20.92 -19.92
CA LEU A 332 -14.85 22.37 -20.00
C LEU A 332 -15.67 23.15 -18.97
N GLN A 333 -16.92 22.75 -18.75
CA GLN A 333 -17.82 23.35 -17.78
C GLN A 333 -17.30 23.09 -16.36
N LEU A 334 -16.81 21.88 -16.10
CA LEU A 334 -16.23 21.54 -14.80
C LEU A 334 -14.97 22.38 -14.52
N MET A 335 -14.05 22.49 -15.47
CA MET A 335 -12.83 23.29 -15.30
C MET A 335 -13.16 24.77 -15.06
N ASN A 336 -14.13 25.33 -15.79
CA ASN A 336 -14.58 26.71 -15.57
C ASN A 336 -15.23 26.96 -14.19
N LEU A 337 -15.77 25.92 -13.55
CA LEU A 337 -16.32 26.03 -12.19
C LEU A 337 -15.24 25.93 -11.10
N MET A 338 -14.06 25.41 -11.43
CA MET A 338 -12.92 25.24 -10.50
C MET A 338 -11.94 26.41 -10.55
N LEU A 339 -11.97 27.21 -11.62
CA LEU A 339 -11.26 28.49 -11.76
C LEU A 339 -11.98 29.59 -10.99
#